data_AF-A0A543IK79-F1
#
_entry.id   AF-A0A543IK79-F1
#
_cell.length_a   1.000
_cell.length_b   1.000
_cell.length_c   1.000
_cell.angle_alpha   90.00
_cell.angle_beta   90.00
_cell.angle_gamma   90.00
#
_symmetry.space_group_name_H-M   'P 1'
#
loop_
_entity.id
_entity.type
_entity.pdbx_description
1 polymer ?
#
loop_
_entity_poly.entity_id
_entity_poly.type
_entity_poly.pdbx_seq_one_letter_code
_entity_poly.pdbx_strand_id
1 'polypeptide(L)' 'MSSAVRRAWRRLALAYHRLCARDDAVTHGFAVPSGVWACDRCHQPHLELAALLHHVRTEHP' A
#
# COMPACT_ATOMS: atom_id res chain seq x y z
N MET A 1 -11.76 21.30 -13.98
CA MET A 1 -10.67 20.48 -13.39
C MET A 1 -10.18 19.45 -14.39
N SER A 2 -8.89 19.49 -14.74
CA SER A 2 -8.24 18.51 -15.62
C SER A 2 -8.35 17.07 -15.07
N SER A 3 -8.39 16.08 -15.96
CA SER A 3 -8.43 14.65 -15.62
C SER A 3 -7.21 14.20 -14.82
N ALA A 4 -6.05 14.83 -15.04
CA ALA A 4 -4.82 14.57 -14.27
C ALA A 4 -4.97 15.04 -12.81
N VAL A 5 -5.51 16.24 -12.61
CA VAL A 5 -5.77 16.80 -11.27
C VAL A 5 -6.76 15.94 -10.50
N ARG A 6 -7.83 15.46 -11.16
CA ARG A 6 -8.82 14.57 -10.53
C ARG A 6 -8.21 13.24 -10.09
N ARG A 7 -7.30 12.67 -10.88
CA ARG A 7 -6.56 11.44 -10.54
C ARG A 7 -5.58 11.66 -9.39
N ALA A 8 -4.85 12.78 -9.39
CA ALA A 8 -3.96 13.14 -8.30
C ALA A 8 -4.73 13.31 -6.97
N TRP A 9 -5.86 14.01 -7.00
CA TRP A 9 -6.72 14.14 -5.83
C TRP A 9 -7.23 12.80 -5.31
N ARG A 10 -7.70 11.91 -6.19
CA ARG A 10 -8.13 10.56 -5.77
C ARG A 10 -7.01 9.78 -5.07
N ARG A 11 -5.76 9.89 -5.55
CA ARG A 11 -4.61 9.23 -4.92
C ARG A 11 -4.31 9.83 -3.54
N LEU A 12 -4.35 11.16 -3.41
CA LEU A 12 -4.13 11.84 -2.14
C LEU A 12 -5.21 11.49 -1.11
N ALA A 13 -6.49 11.53 -1.52
CA ALA A 13 -7.60 11.15 -0.65
C ALA A 13 -7.48 9.70 -0.17
N LEU A 14 -7.12 8.78 -1.08
CA LEU A 14 -6.90 7.38 -0.74
C LEU A 14 -5.71 7.19 0.22
N ALA A 15 -4.62 7.92 0.02
CA ALA A 15 -3.47 7.89 0.92
C ALA A 15 -3.84 8.41 2.32
N TYR A 16 -4.58 9.52 2.39
CA TYR A 16 -5.09 10.07 3.64
C TYR A 16 -5.97 9.07 4.40
N HIS A 17 -6.95 8.45 3.73
CA HIS A 17 -7.81 7.45 4.38
C HIS A 17 -7.03 6.24 4.90
N ARG A 18 -5.99 5.80 4.19
CA ARG A 18 -5.13 4.71 4.66
C ARG A 18 -4.34 5.09 5.90
N LEU A 19 -3.87 6.34 6.01
CA LEU A 19 -3.19 6.83 7.21
C LEU A 19 -4.16 6.89 8.39
N CYS A 20 -5.36 7.47 8.20
CA CYS A 20 -6.38 7.50 9.26
C CYS A 20 -6.76 6.09 9.72
N ALA A 21 -6.99 5.16 8.80
CA ALA A 21 -7.31 3.78 9.13
C ALA A 21 -6.16 3.06 9.86
N ARG A 22 -4.90 3.44 9.61
CA ARG A 22 -3.73 2.92 10.34
C ARG A 22 -3.67 3.46 11.76
N ASP A 23 -3.82 4.76 11.93
CA ASP A 23 -3.79 5.40 13.25
C ASP A 23 -4.95 4.89 14.12
N ASP A 24 -6.13 4.69 13.52
CA ASP A 24 -7.30 4.11 14.16
C ASP A 24 -7.04 2.64 14.58
N ALA A 25 -6.51 1.82 13.67
CA ALA A 25 -6.14 0.45 13.98
C ALA A 25 -5.12 0.35 15.13
N VAL A 26 -4.07 1.20 15.14
CA VAL A 26 -3.11 1.27 16.24
C VAL A 26 -3.79 1.64 17.56
N THR A 27 -4.68 2.63 17.54
CA THR A 27 -5.46 3.07 18.71
C THR A 27 -6.33 1.93 19.27
N HIS A 28 -6.88 1.10 18.39
CA HIS A 28 -7.70 -0.06 18.74
C HIS A 28 -6.89 -1.35 19.01
N GLY A 29 -5.56 -1.27 19.07
CA GLY A 29 -4.70 -2.43 19.36
C GLY A 29 -4.54 -3.41 18.19
N PHE A 30 -4.99 -3.04 16.99
CA PHE A 30 -4.72 -3.77 15.76
C PHE A 30 -3.38 -3.30 15.18
N ALA A 31 -2.39 -4.19 15.13
CA ALA A 31 -1.19 -3.94 14.34
C ALA A 31 -1.55 -4.05 12.85
N VAL A 32 -1.76 -2.93 12.16
CA VAL A 32 -1.70 -2.94 10.69
C VAL A 32 -0.28 -3.38 10.35
N PRO A 33 -0.08 -4.51 9.66
CA PRO A 33 1.25 -5.06 9.46
C PRO A 33 2.09 -4.01 8.71
N SER A 34 2.99 -3.36 9.46
CA SER A 34 4.23 -2.78 8.97
C SER A 34 5.24 -3.90 8.64
N GLY A 35 4.74 -5.10 8.39
CA GLY A 35 5.52 -6.28 8.10
C GLY A 35 6.17 -6.13 6.74
N VAL A 36 7.41 -6.58 6.68
CA VAL A 36 8.08 -6.87 5.42
C VAL A 36 7.27 -7.95 4.71
N TRP A 37 6.74 -7.61 3.54
CA TRP A 37 6.05 -8.54 2.66
C TRP A 37 7.09 -9.32 1.87
N ALA A 38 7.06 -10.64 1.88
CA ALA A 38 7.93 -11.44 1.03
C ALA A 38 7.14 -11.91 -0.20
N CYS A 39 7.77 -11.92 -1.37
CA CYS A 39 7.19 -12.60 -2.51
C CYS A 39 7.24 -14.12 -2.30
N ASP A 40 6.14 -14.85 -2.52
CA ASP A 40 6.14 -16.31 -2.37
C ASP A 40 6.98 -17.04 -3.44
N ARG A 41 7.23 -16.40 -4.58
CA ARG A 41 7.96 -17.02 -5.71
C ARG A 41 9.48 -16.86 -5.59
N CYS A 42 9.96 -15.69 -5.15
CA CYS A 42 11.39 -15.38 -5.08
C CYS A 42 11.88 -14.97 -3.68
N HIS A 43 10.99 -14.92 -2.70
CA HIS A 43 11.26 -14.51 -1.32
C HIS A 43 11.86 -13.10 -1.17
N GLN A 44 11.76 -12.25 -2.20
CA GLN A 44 12.23 -10.89 -2.12
C GLN A 44 11.38 -10.09 -1.11
N PRO A 45 12.01 -9.37 -0.16
CA PRO A 45 11.31 -8.55 0.82
C PRO A 45 10.87 -7.21 0.22
N HIS A 46 9.67 -6.76 0.61
CA HIS A 46 9.05 -5.51 0.22
C HIS A 46 8.43 -4.83 1.44
N LEU A 47 8.76 -3.56 1.65
CA LEU A 47 8.26 -2.80 2.80
C LEU A 47 6.81 -2.35 2.63
N GLU A 48 6.30 -2.34 1.40
CA GLU A 48 4.94 -1.96 1.08
C GLU A 48 4.23 -3.05 0.27
N LEU A 49 2.97 -3.33 0.59
CA LEU A 49 2.13 -4.25 -0.19
C LEU A 49 2.01 -3.80 -1.66
N ALA A 50 1.95 -2.49 -1.92
CA ALA A 50 1.90 -1.97 -3.29
C ALA A 50 3.16 -2.31 -4.08
N ALA A 51 4.33 -2.30 -3.43
CA ALA A 51 5.60 -2.70 -4.02
C ALA A 51 5.63 -4.21 -4.29
N LEU A 52 5.17 -5.05 -3.35
CA LEU A 52 5.00 -6.49 -3.58
C LEU A 52 4.07 -6.76 -4.78
N LEU A 53 2.90 -6.12 -4.82
CA LEU A 53 1.93 -6.29 -5.91
C LEU A 53 2.48 -5.82 -7.26
N HIS A 54 3.33 -4.80 -7.27
CA HIS A 54 4.01 -4.38 -8.49
C HIS A 54 5.05 -5.42 -8.93
N HIS A 55 5.90 -5.86 -8.00
CA HIS A 55 6.91 -6.88 -8.23
C HIS A 55 6.32 -8.19 -8.78
N VAL A 56 5.24 -8.70 -8.17
CA VAL A 56 4.57 -9.91 -8.67
C VAL A 56 4.10 -9.72 -10.11
N ARG A 57 3.60 -8.53 -10.48
CA ARG A 57 3.14 -8.27 -11.85
C ARG A 57 4.27 -8.09 -12.87
N THR A 58 5.45 -7.61 -12.48
CA THR A 58 6.56 -7.32 -13.41
C THR A 58 7.54 -8.48 -13.53
N GLU A 59 7.90 -9.09 -12.40
CA GLU A 59 8.91 -10.15 -12.34
C GLU A 59 8.30 -11.55 -12.44
N HIS A 60 7.00 -11.67 -12.15
CA HIS A 60 6.31 -12.94 -12.00
C HIS A 60 4.91 -12.96 -12.66
N PRO A 61 4.82 -12.67 -13.97
CA PRO A 61 3.55 -12.72 -14.69
C PRO A 61 2.81 -14.07 -14.53
#